data_AF-A0A841YX11-F1
#
_entry.id   AF-A0A841YX11-F1
#
_cell.length_a   1.000
_cell.length_b   1.000
_cell.length_c   1.000
_cell.angle_alpha   90.00
_cell.angle_beta   90.00
_cell.angle_gamma   90.00
#
_symmetry.space_group_name_H-M   'P 1'
#
loop_
_entity.id
_entity.type
_entity.pdbx_description
1 polymer ?
#
loop_
_entity_poly.entity_id
_entity_poly.type
_entity_poly.pdbx_seq_one_letter_code
_entity_poly.pdbx_strand_id
1 'polypeptide(L)'
;MELIKNNLNEALKGTITSEELVERSEKILYVDDNQQYINDDLSFEERELLEDISAQWDLYLVNSYDIDTLKNMDFGKVNFPETYLKKWYEHTI
;
A
#
# COMPACT_ATOMS: atom_id res chain seq x y z
N MET A 1 -13.61 -5.53 -3.27
CA MET A 1 -12.42 -5.83 -4.11
C MET A 1 -12.15 -4.74 -5.14
N GLU A 2 -13.18 -4.14 -5.78
CA GLU A 2 -13.00 -3.03 -6.74
C GLU A 2 -12.32 -1.79 -6.14
N LEU A 3 -12.61 -1.44 -4.88
CA LEU A 3 -12.00 -0.28 -4.22
C LEU A 3 -10.48 -0.41 -4.13
N ILE A 4 -9.98 -1.57 -3.70
CA ILE A 4 -8.54 -1.86 -3.55
C ILE A 4 -7.86 -1.83 -4.92
N LYS A 5 -8.49 -2.45 -5.93
CA LYS A 5 -8.01 -2.41 -7.33
C LYS A 5 -7.97 -1.00 -7.89
N ASN A 6 -8.94 -0.15 -7.55
CA ASN A 6 -8.94 1.26 -7.96
C ASN A 6 -7.77 2.02 -7.31
N ASN A 7 -7.57 1.87 -6.00
CA ASN A 7 -6.44 2.51 -5.30
C ASN A 7 -5.09 2.06 -5.89
N LEU A 8 -4.92 0.77 -6.16
CA LEU A 8 -3.73 0.23 -6.83
C LEU A 8 -3.52 0.83 -8.22
N ASN A 9 -4.59 0.96 -9.01
CA ASN A 9 -4.51 1.59 -10.33
C ASN A 9 -4.19 3.09 -10.25
N GLU A 10 -4.70 3.80 -9.24
CA GLU A 10 -4.33 5.20 -9.00
C GLU A 10 -2.85 5.33 -8.64
N ALA A 11 -2.32 4.42 -7.80
CA ALA A 11 -0.90 4.38 -7.46
C ALA A 11 -0.03 4.01 -8.68
N LEU A 12 -0.45 3.03 -9.48
CA LEU A 12 0.23 2.67 -10.74
C LEU A 12 0.31 3.84 -11.73
N LYS A 13 -0.74 4.68 -11.79
CA LYS A 13 -0.77 5.88 -12.63
C LYS A 13 0.02 7.05 -12.05
N GLY A 14 0.56 6.91 -10.83
CA GLY A 14 1.19 8.00 -10.09
C GLY A 14 0.21 9.11 -9.68
N THR A 15 -1.09 8.82 -9.65
CA THR A 15 -2.14 9.74 -9.21
C THR A 15 -2.10 9.93 -7.69
N ILE A 16 -1.78 8.85 -6.96
CA ILE A 16 -1.58 8.87 -5.51
C ILE A 16 -0.17 8.39 -5.18
N THR A 17 0.37 8.84 -4.05
CA THR A 17 1.63 8.35 -3.51
C THR A 17 1.46 6.99 -2.86
N SER A 18 2.56 6.31 -2.59
CA SER A 18 2.48 5.03 -1.89
C SER A 18 1.99 5.18 -0.46
N GLU A 19 2.36 6.27 0.21
CA GLU A 19 1.85 6.58 1.55
C GLU A 19 0.33 6.70 1.54
N GLU A 20 -0.24 7.44 0.58
CA GLU A 20 -1.69 7.56 0.42
C GLU A 20 -2.34 6.19 0.10
N LEU A 21 -1.69 5.35 -0.72
CA LEU A 21 -2.16 4.00 -1.00
C LEU A 21 -2.22 3.14 0.27
N VAL A 22 -1.18 3.18 1.11
CA VAL A 22 -1.09 2.44 2.36
C VAL A 22 -2.12 2.96 3.35
N GLU A 23 -2.22 4.28 3.55
CA GLU A 23 -3.22 4.88 4.42
C GLU A 23 -4.65 4.47 4.02
N ARG A 24 -4.97 4.51 2.72
CA ARG A 24 -6.28 4.05 2.24
C ARG A 24 -6.48 2.57 2.50
N SER A 25 -5.43 1.78 2.36
CA SER A 25 -5.48 0.34 2.59
C SER A 25 -5.74 0.04 4.07
N GLU A 26 -5.06 0.71 4.97
CA GLU A 26 -5.28 0.61 6.41
C GLU A 26 -6.68 1.07 6.82
N LYS A 27 -7.17 2.19 6.27
CA LYS A 27 -8.55 2.67 6.51
C LYS A 27 -9.63 1.71 6.01
N ILE A 28 -9.32 0.87 5.03
CA ILE A 28 -10.22 -0.19 4.58
C ILE A 28 -10.10 -1.42 5.49
N LEU A 29 -8.86 -1.78 5.85
CA LEU A 29 -8.52 -2.95 6.66
C LEU A 29 -9.05 -2.81 8.09
N TYR A 30 -8.96 -1.63 8.69
CA TYR A 30 -9.37 -1.37 10.06
C TYR A 30 -10.62 -0.49 10.10
N VAL A 31 -11.58 -0.85 10.95
CA VAL A 31 -12.82 -0.07 11.16
C VAL A 31 -12.67 1.04 12.20
N ASP A 32 -11.49 1.13 12.82
CA ASP A 32 -11.16 2.01 13.94
C ASP A 32 -9.80 2.67 13.70
N ASP A 33 -9.65 3.92 14.13
CA ASP A 33 -8.42 4.71 13.99
C ASP A 33 -7.24 4.12 14.78
N ASN A 34 -7.50 3.31 15.82
CA ASN A 34 -6.47 2.63 16.61
C ASN A 34 -6.02 1.30 16.01
N GLN A 35 -6.53 0.90 14.83
CA GLN A 35 -6.16 -0.34 14.15
C GLN A 35 -6.35 -1.61 15.00
N GLN A 36 -7.29 -1.60 15.97
CA GLN A 36 -7.54 -2.74 16.87
C GLN A 36 -8.56 -3.72 16.30
N TYR A 37 -9.42 -3.24 15.39
CA TYR A 37 -10.51 -4.02 14.81
C TYR A 37 -10.37 -4.08 13.30
N ILE A 38 -10.07 -5.28 12.80
CA ILE A 38 -10.06 -5.57 11.36
C ILE A 38 -11.51 -5.62 10.87
N ASN A 39 -11.75 -5.08 9.68
CA ASN A 39 -13.05 -5.05 9.04
C ASN A 39 -13.52 -6.47 8.67
N ASP A 40 -14.53 -6.96 9.38
CA ASP A 40 -15.19 -8.28 9.17
C ASP A 40 -16.00 -8.37 7.89
N ASP A 41 -16.28 -7.25 7.21
CA ASP A 41 -16.87 -7.26 5.88
C ASP A 41 -15.86 -7.60 4.77
N LEU A 42 -14.55 -7.60 5.06
CA LEU A 42 -13.52 -7.98 4.10
C LEU A 42 -13.34 -9.48 4.02
N SER A 43 -13.26 -9.99 2.80
CA SER A 43 -12.84 -11.36 2.55
C SER A 43 -11.37 -11.56 2.93
N PHE A 44 -10.99 -12.82 3.19
CA PHE A 44 -9.60 -13.18 3.51
C PHE A 44 -8.62 -12.68 2.43
N GLU A 45 -8.95 -12.85 1.15
CA GLU A 45 -8.13 -12.38 0.02
C GLU A 45 -7.95 -10.85 0.03
N GLU A 46 -8.99 -10.10 0.38
CA GLU A 46 -8.90 -8.64 0.46
C GLU A 46 -8.02 -8.17 1.61
N ARG A 47 -8.13 -8.83 2.77
CA ARG A 47 -7.27 -8.54 3.92
C ARG A 47 -5.81 -8.82 3.61
N GLU A 48 -5.53 -10.00 3.05
CA GLU A 48 -4.19 -10.41 2.66
C GLU A 48 -3.61 -9.42 1.64
N LEU A 49 -4.41 -8.99 0.65
CA LEU A 49 -3.98 -8.00 -0.33
C LEU A 49 -3.66 -6.63 0.30
N LEU A 50 -4.45 -6.16 1.26
CA LEU A 50 -4.23 -4.88 1.94
C LEU A 50 -2.97 -4.90 2.82
N GLU A 51 -2.76 -5.99 3.55
CA GLU A 51 -1.55 -6.21 4.33
C GLU A 51 -0.32 -6.33 3.43
N ASP A 52 -0.44 -7.06 2.32
CA ASP A 52 0.66 -7.23 1.37
C ASP A 52 1.03 -5.91 0.69
N ILE A 53 0.07 -5.05 0.31
CA ILE A 53 0.35 -3.69 -0.19
C ILE A 53 1.23 -2.91 0.77
N SER A 54 0.87 -2.93 2.06
CA SER A 54 1.60 -2.23 3.12
C SER A 54 3.00 -2.82 3.30
N ALA A 55 3.13 -4.15 3.30
CA ALA A 55 4.41 -4.84 3.36
C ALA A 55 5.31 -4.58 2.13
N GLN A 56 4.74 -4.55 0.92
CA GLN A 56 5.47 -4.21 -0.30
C GLN A 56 6.02 -2.79 -0.24
N TRP A 57 5.27 -1.86 0.36
CA TRP A 57 5.73 -0.49 0.52
C TRP A 57 6.92 -0.40 1.47
N ASP A 58 6.82 -1.00 2.65
CA ASP A 58 7.93 -1.10 3.61
C ASP A 58 9.15 -1.77 2.99
N LEU A 59 8.96 -2.88 2.28
CA LEU A 59 10.03 -3.58 1.55
C LEU A 59 10.68 -2.68 0.51
N TYR A 60 9.90 -1.92 -0.26
CA TYR A 60 10.44 -0.99 -1.25
C TYR A 60 11.26 0.11 -0.59
N LEU A 61 10.74 0.71 0.48
CA LEU A 61 11.41 1.77 1.23
C LEU A 61 12.75 1.29 1.78
N VAL A 62 12.76 0.15 2.46
CA VAL A 62 13.98 -0.43 3.07
C VAL A 62 14.99 -0.89 2.02
N ASN A 63 14.55 -1.38 0.85
CA ASN A 63 15.45 -1.78 -0.22
C ASN A 63 15.98 -0.60 -1.07
N SER A 64 15.22 0.48 -1.18
CA SER A 64 15.54 1.61 -2.07
C SER A 64 16.23 2.76 -1.37
N TYR A 65 15.98 2.93 -0.07
CA TYR A 65 16.45 4.07 0.70
C TYR A 65 17.07 3.62 2.03
N ASP A 66 18.23 4.18 2.37
CA ASP A 66 18.82 4.01 3.69
C ASP A 66 17.99 4.71 4.78
N ILE A 67 18.10 4.24 6.02
CA ILE A 67 17.38 4.78 7.20
C ILE A 67 17.57 6.31 7.36
N ASP A 68 18.76 6.83 7.08
CA ASP A 68 19.04 8.27 7.15
C ASP A 68 18.30 9.07 6.08
N THR A 69 18.06 8.46 4.91
CA THR A 69 17.24 9.04 3.85
C THR A 69 15.77 8.97 4.24
N LEU A 70 15.29 7.81 4.70
CA LEU A 70 13.90 7.62 5.16
C LEU A 70 13.49 8.62 6.24
N LYS A 71 14.36 8.91 7.21
CA LYS A 71 14.08 9.88 8.28
C LYS A 71 13.91 11.32 7.80
N ASN A 72 14.53 11.69 6.69
CA ASN A 72 14.47 13.05 6.12
C ASN A 72 13.64 13.09 4.84
N MET A 73 13.07 11.97 4.42
CA MET A 73 12.31 11.82 3.19
C MET A 73 10.86 12.17 3.45
N ASP A 74 10.28 12.89 2.49
CA ASP A 74 8.87 13.22 2.47
C ASP A 74 8.15 12.09 1.74
N PHE A 75 7.61 11.13 2.51
CA PHE A 75 6.91 9.95 2.00
C PHE A 75 5.72 10.32 1.09
N GLY A 76 5.11 11.49 1.34
CA GLY A 76 4.04 12.06 0.54
C GLY A 76 4.46 12.54 -0.85
N LYS A 77 5.73 12.40 -1.22
CA LYS A 77 6.26 12.64 -2.57
C LYS A 77 6.86 11.40 -3.21
N VAL A 78 6.86 10.27 -2.52
CA VAL A 78 7.43 9.03 -3.02
C VAL A 78 6.31 8.19 -3.60
N ASN A 79 6.38 7.99 -4.92
CA ASN A 79 5.44 7.14 -5.64
C ASN A 79 5.98 5.72 -5.75
N PHE A 80 5.05 4.76 -5.76
CA PHE A 80 5.39 3.37 -5.98
C PHE A 80 5.92 3.24 -7.40
N PRO A 81 7.08 2.60 -7.64
CA PRO A 81 7.51 2.36 -9.00
C PRO A 81 6.46 1.51 -9.71
N GLU A 82 5.88 2.05 -10.79
CA GLU A 82 4.87 1.35 -11.58
C GLU A 82 5.34 -0.06 -11.96
N THR A 83 6.61 -0.20 -12.34
CA THR A 83 7.20 -1.48 -12.71
C THR A 83 7.27 -2.48 -11.55
N TYR A 84 7.49 -2.01 -10.32
CA TYR A 84 7.53 -2.89 -9.14
C TYR A 84 6.12 -3.33 -8.77
N LEU A 85 5.20 -2.37 -8.64
CA LEU A 85 3.82 -2.63 -8.26
C LEU A 85 3.12 -3.52 -9.30
N LYS A 86 3.40 -3.30 -10.60
CA LYS A 86 2.89 -4.14 -11.68
C LYS A 86 3.45 -5.56 -11.64
N LYS A 87 4.77 -5.72 -11.41
CA LYS A 87 5.38 -7.04 -11.28
C LYS A 87 4.84 -7.83 -10.10
N TRP A 88 4.63 -7.16 -8.96
CA TRP A 88 3.99 -7.74 -7.80
C TRP A 88 2.54 -8.11 -8.08
N TYR A 89 1.75 -7.17 -8.63
CA TYR A 89 0.34 -7.39 -8.96
C TYR A 89 0.13 -8.53 -9.99
N GLU A 90 1.04 -8.69 -10.94
CA GLU A 90 1.06 -9.83 -11.88
C GLU A 90 1.43 -11.17 -11.21
N HIS A 91 2.08 -11.17 -10.05
CA HIS A 91 2.39 -12.38 -9.27
C HIS A 91 1.32 -12.72 -8.23
N THR A 92 0.59 -11.73 -7.74
CA THR A 92 -0.42 -11.87 -6.68
C THR A 92 -1.81 -12.27 -7.23
N ILE A 93 -2.07 -12.12 -8.54
CA ILE A 93 -3.36 -12.44 -9.19
C ILE A 93 -3.20 -13.53 -10.27
#